data_AF-A0A7C9CGF1-F1
#
_entry.id   AF-A0A7C9CGF1-F1
#
_cell.length_a   1.000
_cell.length_b   1.000
_cell.length_c   1.000
_cell.angle_alpha   90.00
_cell.angle_beta   90.00
_cell.angle_gamma   90.00
#
_symmetry.space_group_name_H-M   'P 1'
#
loop_
_entity.id
_entity.type
_entity.pdbx_description
1 polymer ?
#
loop_
_entity_poly.entity_id
_entity_poly.type
_entity_poly.pdbx_seq_one_letter_code
_entity_poly.pdbx_strand_id
1 'polypeptide(L)'
;CFRWILMQFKRELRYEETLLLWEVLWTHHLTEHLHLYICVAVLKKYRNKIMGVQMDFDTLLKFINELTGHIDIEATLLDAEALCMYLGENGAACIPPGTPPSLPLTNARVSSQLGDEIL
;
A
#
# COMPACT_ATOMS: atom_id res chain seq x y z
N CYS A 1 -7.40 6.19 5.35
CA CYS A 1 -6.48 5.08 5.01
C CYS A 1 -5.97 4.27 6.20
N PHE A 2 -6.27 4.61 7.47
CA PHE A 2 -5.74 3.88 8.63
C PHE A 2 -5.97 2.36 8.56
N ARG A 3 -7.21 1.93 8.29
CA ARG A 3 -7.57 0.51 8.14
C ARG A 3 -6.81 -0.19 7.02
N TRP A 4 -6.59 0.49 5.90
CA TRP A 4 -5.89 -0.06 4.73
C TRP A 4 -4.45 -0.40 5.06
N ILE A 5 -3.74 0.52 5.70
CA ILE A 5 -2.33 0.35 6.07
C ILE A 5 -2.22 -0.71 7.18
N LEU A 6 -3.02 -0.58 8.24
CA LEU A 6 -2.96 -1.48 9.40
C LEU A 6 -3.23 -2.95 9.04
N MET A 7 -4.17 -3.19 8.13
CA MET A 7 -4.58 -4.54 7.72
C MET A 7 -4.03 -4.95 6.34
N GLN A 8 -3.14 -4.14 5.74
CA GLN A 8 -2.62 -4.31 4.37
C GLN A 8 -3.71 -4.71 3.37
N PHE A 9 -4.78 -3.91 3.33
CA PHE A 9 -5.95 -4.07 2.46
C PHE A 9 -6.74 -5.39 2.60
N LYS A 10 -6.43 -6.25 3.58
CA LYS A 10 -7.13 -7.53 3.80
C LYS A 10 -8.65 -7.41 3.98
N ARG A 11 -9.13 -6.25 4.45
CA ARG A 11 -10.57 -5.98 4.61
C ARG A 11 -11.22 -5.34 3.39
N GLU A 12 -10.46 -5.00 2.37
CA GLU A 12 -10.93 -4.31 1.16
C GLU A 12 -10.99 -5.21 -0.07
N LEU A 13 -10.25 -6.31 -0.06
CA LEU A 13 -10.05 -7.20 -1.21
C LEU A 13 -10.61 -8.59 -0.93
N ARG A 14 -10.86 -9.36 -2.00
CA ARG A 14 -11.14 -10.79 -1.87
C ARG A 14 -9.88 -11.52 -1.42
N TYR A 15 -10.05 -12.77 -1.00
CA TYR A 15 -8.94 -13.57 -0.47
C TYR A 15 -7.79 -13.70 -1.48
N GLU A 16 -8.09 -14.09 -2.72
CA GLU A 16 -7.08 -14.27 -3.78
C GLU A 16 -6.36 -12.96 -4.13
N GLU A 17 -7.10 -11.86 -4.24
CA GLU A 17 -6.55 -10.52 -4.48
C GLU A 17 -5.66 -10.04 -3.33
N THR A 18 -6.02 -10.41 -2.09
CA THR A 18 -5.20 -10.11 -0.91
C THR A 18 -3.88 -10.86 -0.97
N LEU A 19 -3.89 -12.14 -1.36
CA LEU A 19 -2.67 -12.94 -1.51
C LEU A 19 -1.75 -12.34 -2.58
N LEU A 20 -2.28 -12.03 -3.76
CA LEU A 20 -1.53 -11.39 -4.85
C LEU A 20 -0.91 -10.08 -4.40
N LEU A 21 -1.69 -9.23 -3.73
CA LEU A 21 -1.19 -7.97 -3.21
C LEU A 21 -0.02 -8.19 -2.23
N TRP A 22 -0.14 -9.14 -1.33
CA TRP A 22 0.90 -9.42 -0.34
C TRP A 22 2.18 -9.97 -0.97
N GLU A 23 2.07 -10.84 -1.97
CA GLU A 23 3.23 -11.30 -2.75
C GLU A 23 4.00 -10.12 -3.34
N VAL A 24 3.30 -9.18 -3.97
CA VAL A 24 3.92 -7.96 -4.53
C VAL A 24 4.54 -7.09 -3.43
N LEU A 25 3.78 -6.80 -2.37
CA LEU A 25 4.23 -5.92 -1.28
C LEU A 25 5.47 -6.42 -0.54
N TRP A 26 5.63 -7.73 -0.42
CA TRP A 26 6.72 -8.35 0.33
C TRP A 26 7.98 -8.60 -0.50
N THR A 27 7.91 -8.48 -1.83
CA THR A 27 9.12 -8.49 -2.69
C THR A 27 10.01 -7.27 -2.47
N HIS A 28 9.43 -6.15 -2.01
CA HIS A 28 10.10 -4.85 -1.89
C HIS A 28 10.81 -4.39 -3.17
N HIS A 29 10.35 -4.85 -4.34
CA HIS A 29 11.04 -4.63 -5.61
C HIS A 29 11.25 -3.14 -5.94
N LEU A 30 10.22 -2.31 -5.71
CA LEU A 30 10.27 -0.86 -5.96
C LEU A 30 10.62 -0.08 -4.69
N THR A 31 10.00 -0.42 -3.57
CA THR A 31 10.16 0.26 -2.27
C THR A 31 9.54 -0.59 -1.15
N GLU A 32 10.06 -0.44 0.07
CA GLU A 32 9.48 -1.06 1.26
C GLU A 32 8.14 -0.45 1.69
N HIS A 33 7.77 0.71 1.12
CA HIS A 33 6.55 1.45 1.44
C HIS A 33 5.52 1.47 0.31
N LEU A 34 5.52 0.46 -0.58
CA LEU A 34 4.63 0.41 -1.75
C LEU A 34 3.14 0.51 -1.37
N HIS A 35 2.77 -0.01 -0.19
CA HIS A 35 1.42 0.09 0.37
C HIS A 35 0.91 1.54 0.54
N LEU A 36 1.79 2.52 0.72
CA LEU A 36 1.43 3.95 0.76
C LEU A 36 1.06 4.46 -0.63
N TYR A 37 1.82 4.07 -1.66
CA TYR A 37 1.52 4.42 -3.06
C TYR A 37 0.20 3.81 -3.52
N ILE A 38 -0.14 2.60 -3.05
CA ILE A 38 -1.45 1.98 -3.29
C ILE A 38 -2.57 2.83 -2.66
N CYS A 39 -2.39 3.32 -1.43
CA CYS A 39 -3.36 4.25 -0.83
C CYS A 39 -3.56 5.50 -1.70
N VAL A 40 -2.47 6.08 -2.20
CA VAL A 40 -2.52 7.26 -3.08
C VAL A 40 -3.19 6.91 -4.41
N ALA A 41 -2.91 5.77 -5.02
CA ALA A 41 -3.53 5.32 -6.27
C ALA A 41 -5.05 5.21 -6.13
N VAL A 42 -5.55 4.58 -5.06
CA VAL A 42 -6.99 4.49 -4.78
C VAL A 42 -7.60 5.89 -4.59
N LEU A 43 -6.97 6.76 -3.78
CA LEU A 43 -7.48 8.12 -3.57
C LEU A 43 -7.45 8.96 -4.87
N LYS A 44 -6.40 8.83 -5.68
CA LYS A 44 -6.25 9.50 -6.98
C LYS A 44 -7.39 9.12 -7.92
N LYS A 45 -7.75 7.84 -7.98
CA LYS A 45 -8.86 7.31 -8.79
C LYS A 45 -10.19 7.97 -8.45
N TYR A 46 -10.46 8.23 -7.18
CA TYR A 46 -11.73 8.82 -6.71
C TYR A 46 -11.67 10.33 -6.44
N ARG A 47 -10.55 11.00 -6.74
CA ARG A 47 -10.32 12.43 -6.39
C ARG A 47 -11.45 13.35 -6.85
N ASN A 48 -11.96 13.16 -8.08
CA ASN A 48 -12.96 14.05 -8.66
C ASN A 48 -14.31 13.88 -7.96
N LYS A 49 -14.64 12.66 -7.51
CA LYS A 49 -15.86 12.39 -6.74
C LYS A 49 -15.77 12.99 -5.34
N ILE A 50 -14.62 12.80 -4.67
CA ILE A 50 -14.38 13.32 -3.32
C ILE A 50 -14.46 14.85 -3.31
N MET A 51 -13.73 15.51 -4.23
CA MET A 51 -13.69 16.98 -4.30
C MET A 51 -14.96 17.58 -4.91
N GLY A 52 -15.55 16.94 -5.92
CA GLY A 52 -16.76 17.43 -6.59
C GLY A 52 -17.99 17.40 -5.69
N VAL A 53 -18.11 16.40 -4.82
CA VAL A 53 -19.19 16.31 -3.82
C VAL A 53 -18.89 17.16 -2.57
N GLN A 54 -17.65 17.65 -2.42
CA GLN A 54 -17.18 18.34 -1.20
C GLN A 54 -17.50 17.52 0.06
N MET A 55 -17.09 16.25 0.05
CA MET A 55 -17.38 15.32 1.15
C MET A 55 -16.78 15.83 2.47
N ASP A 56 -17.59 15.91 3.51
CA ASP A 56 -17.12 16.05 4.88
C ASP A 56 -16.51 14.73 5.38
N PHE A 57 -15.96 14.75 6.60
CA PHE A 57 -15.23 13.59 7.14
C PHE A 57 -16.09 12.32 7.19
N ASP A 58 -17.34 12.44 7.65
CA ASP A 58 -18.24 11.29 7.81
C ASP A 58 -18.67 10.72 6.45
N THR A 59 -18.97 11.60 5.49
CA THR A 59 -19.31 11.18 4.13
C THR A 59 -18.12 10.53 3.44
N LEU A 60 -16.92 11.10 3.60
CA LEU A 60 -15.69 10.52 3.07
C LEU A 60 -15.42 9.15 3.69
N LEU A 61 -15.57 9.01 5.02
CA LEU A 61 -15.36 7.75 5.70
C LEU A 61 -16.36 6.68 5.25
N LYS A 62 -17.64 7.04 5.10
CA LYS A 62 -18.67 6.16 4.55
C LYS A 62 -18.33 5.73 3.13
N PHE A 63 -17.97 6.68 2.27
CA PHE A 63 -17.56 6.41 0.90
C PHE A 63 -16.35 5.46 0.82
N ILE A 64 -15.31 5.70 1.61
CA ILE A 64 -14.13 4.84 1.68
C ILE A 64 -14.49 3.42 2.15
N ASN A 65 -15.42 3.28 3.11
CA ASN A 65 -15.90 1.98 3.55
C ASN A 65 -16.70 1.25 2.46
N GLU A 66 -17.48 1.99 1.66
CA GLU A 66 -18.22 1.44 0.52
C GLU A 66 -17.32 0.99 -0.63
N LEU A 67 -16.02 1.32 -0.63
CA LEU A 67 -15.06 0.81 -1.62
C LEU A 67 -14.65 -0.65 -1.37
N THR A 68 -14.92 -1.20 -0.18
CA THR A 68 -14.61 -2.60 0.15
C THR A 68 -15.21 -3.54 -0.91
N GLY A 69 -14.39 -4.42 -1.50
CA GLY A 69 -14.79 -5.36 -2.55
C GLY A 69 -14.91 -4.76 -3.95
N HIS A 70 -14.68 -3.45 -4.10
CA HIS A 70 -14.78 -2.73 -5.37
C HIS A 70 -13.43 -2.15 -5.86
N ILE A 71 -12.36 -2.39 -5.12
CA ILE A 71 -11.00 -1.99 -5.52
C ILE A 71 -10.47 -3.03 -6.52
N ASP A 72 -10.29 -2.58 -7.76
CA ASP A 72 -9.54 -3.31 -8.79
C ASP A 72 -8.04 -3.25 -8.45
N ILE A 73 -7.51 -4.34 -7.90
CA ILE A 73 -6.15 -4.36 -7.36
C ILE A 73 -5.07 -4.33 -8.45
N GLU A 74 -5.30 -4.98 -9.60
CA GLU A 74 -4.33 -5.00 -10.70
C GLU A 74 -4.14 -3.59 -11.27
N ALA A 75 -5.25 -2.90 -11.59
CA ALA A 75 -5.19 -1.52 -12.05
C ALA A 75 -4.57 -0.58 -11.00
N THR A 76 -4.89 -0.81 -9.72
CA THR A 76 -4.36 0.01 -8.62
C THR A 76 -2.86 -0.19 -8.44
N LEU A 77 -2.34 -1.41 -8.60
CA LEU A 77 -0.91 -1.71 -8.54
C LEU A 77 -0.15 -1.02 -9.69
N LEU A 78 -0.67 -1.07 -10.91
CA LEU A 78 -0.08 -0.36 -12.05
C LEU A 78 -0.01 1.16 -11.81
N ASP A 79 -1.10 1.74 -11.29
CA ASP A 79 -1.12 3.17 -10.93
C ASP A 79 -0.13 3.49 -9.80
N ALA A 80 0.01 2.60 -8.81
CA ALA A 80 0.91 2.77 -7.67
C ALA A 80 2.38 2.67 -8.11
N GLU A 81 2.72 1.74 -8.98
CA GLU A 81 4.06 1.61 -9.59
C GLU A 81 4.40 2.86 -10.40
N ALA A 82 3.50 3.30 -11.27
CA ALA A 82 3.70 4.52 -12.05
C ALA A 82 3.90 5.75 -11.15
N LEU A 83 3.14 5.87 -10.06
CA LEU A 83 3.32 6.93 -9.06
C LEU A 83 4.68 6.85 -8.36
N CYS A 84 5.11 5.64 -7.97
CA CYS A 84 6.39 5.41 -7.32
C CYS A 84 7.55 5.82 -8.24
N MET A 85 7.52 5.41 -9.50
CA MET A 85 8.54 5.75 -10.49
C MET A 85 8.54 7.25 -10.83
N TYR A 86 7.37 7.85 -11.00
CA TYR A 86 7.23 9.27 -11.34
C TYR A 86 7.72 10.19 -10.22
N LEU A 87 7.39 9.86 -8.96
CA LEU A 87 7.78 10.68 -7.81
C LEU A 87 9.24 10.46 -7.40
N GLY A 88 9.78 9.25 -7.60
CA GLY A 88 11.17 8.91 -7.30
C GLY A 88 11.58 9.32 -5.88
N GLU A 89 12.73 9.98 -5.77
CA GLU A 89 13.29 10.45 -4.50
C GLU A 89 12.37 11.45 -3.77
N ASN A 90 11.60 12.27 -4.50
CA ASN A 90 10.68 13.22 -3.90
C ASN A 90 9.51 12.51 -3.21
N GLY A 91 9.06 11.38 -3.76
CA GLY A 91 8.04 10.54 -3.14
C GLY A 91 8.56 9.89 -1.86
N ALA A 92 9.78 9.36 -1.91
CA ALA A 92 10.45 8.78 -0.75
C ALA A 92 10.69 9.81 0.36
N ALA A 93 11.10 11.04 0.01
CA ALA A 93 11.32 12.13 0.96
C ALA A 93 10.04 12.59 1.69
N CYS A 94 8.85 12.33 1.14
CA CYS A 94 7.58 12.62 1.79
C CYS A 94 7.20 11.59 2.88
N ILE A 95 7.89 10.44 2.95
CA ILE A 95 7.58 9.37 3.89
C ILE A 95 8.22 9.72 5.25
N PRO A 96 7.44 9.86 6.34
CA PRO A 96 8.00 10.19 7.64
C PRO A 96 8.98 9.12 8.15
N PRO A 97 10.07 9.51 8.82
CA PRO A 97 10.99 8.56 9.43
C PRO A 97 10.27 7.72 10.50
N GLY A 98 10.55 6.41 10.52
CA GLY A 98 9.89 5.46 11.42
C GLY A 98 8.55 4.93 10.91
N THR A 99 8.13 5.30 9.70
CA THR A 99 7.01 4.62 9.02
C THR A 99 7.36 3.14 8.82
N PRO A 100 6.53 2.19 9.24
CA PRO A 100 6.84 0.78 9.07
C PRO A 100 6.76 0.35 7.60
N PRO A 101 7.62 -0.60 7.16
CA PRO A 101 7.51 -1.23 5.85
C PRO A 101 6.28 -2.14 5.73
N SER A 102 5.90 -2.50 4.49
CA SER A 102 4.80 -3.45 4.24
C SER A 102 5.08 -4.84 4.80
N LEU A 103 6.32 -5.29 4.85
CA LEU A 103 6.67 -6.50 5.58
C LEU A 103 7.35 -6.07 6.87
N PRO A 104 6.77 -6.33 8.06
CA PRO A 104 7.49 -6.09 9.30
C PRO A 104 8.78 -6.91 9.26
N LEU A 105 9.93 -6.25 9.23
CA LEU A 105 11.24 -6.89 9.30
C LEU A 105 11.44 -7.44 10.71
N THR A 106 10.75 -8.53 11.05
CA THR A 106 10.89 -9.18 12.36
C THR A 106 12.22 -9.96 12.43
N ASN A 107 12.91 -10.22 11.31
CA ASN A 107 14.03 -11.17 11.27
C ASN A 107 15.14 -10.88 10.24
N ALA A 108 15.52 -9.62 9.99
CA ALA A 108 16.74 -9.35 9.21
C ALA A 108 18.04 -9.88 9.86
N ARG A 109 17.98 -10.37 11.12
CA ARG A 109 19.09 -11.04 11.82
C ARG A 109 19.17 -12.55 11.59
N VAL A 110 18.11 -13.21 11.12
CA VAL A 110 18.14 -14.68 10.94
C VAL A 110 18.71 -15.07 9.57
N SER A 111 18.47 -14.28 8.53
CA SER A 111 19.03 -14.51 7.20
C SER A 111 20.54 -14.29 7.15
N SER A 112 21.08 -13.39 7.99
CA SER A 112 22.53 -13.14 8.09
C SER A 112 23.28 -14.16 8.94
N GLN A 113 22.58 -14.99 9.73
CA GLN A 113 23.24 -16.00 10.59
C GLN A 113 23.21 -17.42 10.01
N LEU A 114 22.33 -17.73 9.06
CA LEU A 114 22.33 -19.06 8.41
C LEU A 114 23.39 -19.20 7.29
N GLY A 115 24.01 -18.10 6.85
CA GLY A 115 25.03 -18.11 5.79
C GLY A 115 26.45 -18.45 6.28
N ASP A 116 26.70 -18.35 7.58
CA ASP A 116 28.05 -18.48 8.17
C ASP A 116 28.31 -19.82 8.89
N GLU A 117 27.34 -20.75 8.93
CA GLU A 117 27.49 -22.08 9.56
C GLU A 117 27.72 -23.24 8.57
N ILE A 118 28.01 -22.95 7.29
CA ILE A 118 28.44 -23.97 6.32
C ILE A 118 29.79 -23.59 5.71
N LEU A 119 30.85 -23.71 6.51
CA LEU A 119 32.21 -24.02 6.05
C LEU A 119 32.97 -24.81 7.12
#